data_AF-A0AAU9UI06-F1
#
_entry.id   AF-A0AAU9UI06-F1
#
_cell.length_a   1.000
_cell.length_b   1.000
_cell.length_c   1.000
_cell.angle_alpha   90.00
_cell.angle_beta   90.00
_cell.angle_gamma   90.00
#
_symmetry.space_group_name_H-M   'P 1'
#
loop_
_entity.id
_entity.type
_entity.pdbx_description
1 polymer ?
#
loop_
_entity_poly.entity_id
_entity_poly.type
_entity_poly.pdbx_seq_one_letter_code
_entity_poly.pdbx_strand_id
1 'polypeptide(L)'
;MENDILDSLNDLGYEGPISEEVAFAKALDGGPKSLEYTKLVHILAEEIKKLCNLEETVNMMNDPDESSSFLLELSSFLKELGCPYKKLVTG
;
A
#
# COMPACT_ATOMS: atom_id res chain seq x y z
N MET A 1 2.27 -6.84 15.89
CA MET A 1 2.57 -6.16 14.62
C MET A 1 1.35 -6.15 13.71
N GLU A 2 0.79 -7.30 13.31
CA GLU A 2 -0.40 -7.32 12.42
C GLU A 2 -1.64 -6.73 13.09
N ASN A 3 -1.92 -7.10 14.35
CA ASN A 3 -3.01 -6.50 15.12
C ASN A 3 -2.80 -5.00 15.37
N ASP A 4 -1.56 -4.56 15.59
CA ASP A 4 -1.25 -3.13 15.75
C ASP A 4 -1.56 -2.33 14.48
N ILE A 5 -1.37 -2.93 13.30
CA ILE A 5 -1.70 -2.32 12.00
C ILE A 5 -3.22 -2.25 11.83
N LEU A 6 -3.94 -3.33 12.15
CA LEU A 6 -5.42 -3.35 12.05
C LEU A 6 -6.07 -2.35 13.02
N ASP A 7 -5.58 -2.26 14.25
CA ASP A 7 -6.02 -1.25 15.21
C ASP A 7 -5.76 0.17 14.67
N SER A 8 -4.58 0.41 14.09
CA SER A 8 -4.25 1.71 13.47
C SER A 8 -5.15 2.03 12.26
N LEU A 9 -5.48 1.03 11.44
CA LEU A 9 -6.41 1.20 10.31
C LEU A 9 -7.82 1.55 10.81
N ASN A 10 -8.28 0.91 11.88
CA ASN A 10 -9.55 1.21 12.52
C ASN A 10 -9.57 2.64 13.11
N ASP A 11 -8.48 3.07 13.76
CA ASP A 11 -8.33 4.43 14.27
C ASP A 11 -8.35 5.50 13.16
N LEU A 12 -7.86 5.16 11.96
CA LEU A 12 -7.95 5.98 10.75
C LEU A 12 -9.36 5.97 10.11
N GLY A 13 -10.28 5.14 10.61
CA GLY A 13 -11.63 4.97 10.07
C GLY A 13 -11.67 4.20 8.74
N TYR A 14 -10.71 3.30 8.52
CA TYR A 14 -10.69 2.45 7.32
C TYR A 14 -11.82 1.42 7.35
N GLU A 15 -12.77 1.53 6.42
CA GLU A 15 -13.90 0.59 6.27
C GLU A 15 -13.72 -0.39 5.09
N GLY A 16 -12.48 -0.60 4.64
CA GLY A 16 -12.22 -1.45 3.48
C GLY A 16 -12.26 -2.96 3.78
N PRO A 17 -12.08 -3.78 2.74
CA PRO A 17 -12.19 -5.24 2.80
C PRO A 17 -11.12 -5.92 3.68
N ILE A 18 -10.08 -5.18 4.06
CA ILE A 18 -9.03 -5.65 4.95
C ILE A 18 -9.22 -5.08 6.37
N SER A 19 -10.32 -5.44 7.01
CA SER A 19 -10.67 -5.02 8.37
C SER A 19 -10.57 -6.15 9.41
N GLU A 20 -10.41 -7.39 8.96
CA GLU A 20 -10.28 -8.57 9.81
C GLU A 20 -8.89 -9.22 9.66
N GLU A 21 -8.38 -9.82 10.74
CA GLU A 21 -7.07 -10.48 10.80
C GLU A 21 -6.88 -11.52 9.69
N VAL A 22 -7.89 -12.35 9.45
CA VAL A 22 -7.83 -13.40 8.42
C VAL A 22 -7.76 -12.81 7.01
N ALA A 23 -8.52 -11.74 6.74
CA ALA A 23 -8.51 -11.06 5.46
C ALA A 23 -7.18 -10.33 5.22
N PHE A 24 -6.63 -9.70 6.27
CA PHE A 24 -5.33 -9.05 6.24
C PHE A 24 -4.20 -10.03 5.96
N ALA A 25 -4.10 -11.12 6.73
CA ALA A 25 -3.09 -12.14 6.52
C ALA A 25 -3.15 -12.72 5.10
N LYS A 26 -4.35 -13.03 4.59
CA LYS A 26 -4.53 -13.53 3.23
C LYS A 26 -4.10 -12.52 2.16
N ALA A 27 -4.37 -11.23 2.38
CA ALA A 27 -3.94 -10.19 1.45
C ALA A 27 -2.41 -10.05 1.44
N LEU A 28 -1.76 -10.16 2.61
CA LEU A 28 -0.30 -10.10 2.75
C LEU A 28 0.40 -11.30 2.10
N ASP A 29 -0.16 -12.51 2.21
CA ASP A 29 0.38 -13.71 1.56
C ASP A 29 0.47 -13.56 0.03
N GLY A 30 -0.50 -12.85 -0.57
CA GLY A 30 -0.47 -12.53 -2.00
C GLY A 30 0.45 -11.36 -2.37
N GLY A 31 0.86 -10.56 -1.39
CA GLY A 31 1.77 -9.42 -1.54
C GLY A 31 1.41 -8.50 -2.72
N PRO A 32 2.36 -8.10 -3.57
CA PRO A 32 2.10 -7.19 -4.68
C PRO A 32 1.22 -7.79 -5.79
N LYS A 33 0.82 -9.06 -5.72
CA LYS A 33 -0.17 -9.68 -6.63
C LYS A 33 -1.58 -9.71 -6.05
N SER A 34 -1.75 -9.36 -4.78
CA SER A 34 -3.06 -9.29 -4.13
C SER A 34 -3.73 -7.97 -4.45
N LEU A 35 -4.91 -8.01 -5.09
CA LEU A 35 -5.69 -6.81 -5.40
C LEU A 35 -6.10 -6.05 -4.14
N GLU A 36 -6.43 -6.78 -3.06
CA GLU A 36 -6.80 -6.17 -1.79
C GLU A 36 -5.61 -5.45 -1.16
N TYR A 37 -4.43 -6.07 -1.22
CA TYR A 37 -3.20 -5.46 -0.70
C TYR A 37 -2.86 -4.16 -1.45
N THR A 38 -2.87 -4.19 -2.79
CA THR A 38 -2.52 -2.99 -3.58
C THR A 38 -3.55 -1.88 -3.42
N LYS A 39 -4.83 -2.23 -3.25
CA LYS A 39 -5.88 -1.26 -2.92
C LYS A 39 -5.67 -0.59 -1.56
N LEU A 40 -5.29 -1.35 -0.54
CA LEU A 40 -4.95 -0.76 0.77
C LEU A 40 -3.74 0.18 0.66
N VAL A 41 -2.69 -0.25 -0.03
CA VAL A 41 -1.50 0.60 -0.25
C VAL A 41 -1.87 1.88 -1.00
N HIS A 42 -2.70 1.80 -2.04
CA HIS A 42 -3.20 2.96 -2.77
C HIS A 42 -3.91 3.96 -1.84
N ILE A 43 -4.84 3.48 -1.00
CA ILE A 43 -5.59 4.35 -0.08
C ILE A 43 -4.64 5.07 0.88
N LEU A 44 -3.69 4.34 1.48
CA LEU A 44 -2.71 4.94 2.39
C LEU A 44 -1.78 5.92 1.67
N ALA A 45 -1.34 5.59 0.45
CA ALA A 45 -0.50 6.45 -0.36
C ALA A 45 -1.20 7.76 -0.73
N GLU A 46 -2.49 7.72 -1.10
CA GLU A 46 -3.28 8.92 -1.40
C GLU A 46 -3.43 9.85 -0.19
N GLU A 47 -3.61 9.30 1.02
CA GLU A 47 -3.66 10.12 2.23
C GLU A 47 -2.30 10.74 2.56
N ILE A 48 -1.21 9.96 2.47
CA ILE A 48 0.15 10.46 2.68
C ILE A 48 0.51 11.53 1.64
N LYS A 49 0.13 11.32 0.37
CA LYS A 49 0.31 12.26 -0.72
C LYS A 49 -0.29 13.62 -0.39
N LYS A 50 -1.54 13.65 0.08
CA LYS A 50 -2.23 14.89 0.48
C LYS A 50 -1.53 15.56 1.66
N LEU A 51 -1.12 14.78 2.66
CA LEU A 51 -0.47 15.30 3.87
C LEU A 51 0.94 15.85 3.61
N CYS A 52 1.69 15.23 2.71
CA CYS A 52 3.08 15.58 2.41
C CYS A 52 3.25 16.40 1.12
N ASN A 53 2.15 16.69 0.41
CA ASN A 53 2.12 17.40 -0.87
C ASN A 53 3.05 16.76 -1.93
N LEU A 54 2.93 15.45 -2.10
CA LEU A 54 3.69 14.66 -3.08
C LEU A 54 3.04 14.70 -4.47
N GLU A 55 3.83 14.48 -5.51
CA GLU A 55 3.37 14.41 -6.90
C GLU A 55 3.08 12.98 -7.35
N GLU A 56 3.91 12.02 -6.95
CA GLU A 56 3.79 10.61 -7.32
C GLU A 56 2.49 10.01 -6.77
N THR A 57 1.99 9.00 -7.48
CA THR A 57 0.79 8.24 -7.13
C THR A 57 1.10 6.76 -7.20
N VAL A 58 0.49 5.97 -6.33
CA VAL A 58 0.48 4.52 -6.43
C VAL A 58 -0.93 4.10 -6.79
N ASN A 59 -1.16 3.53 -7.96
CA ASN A 59 -2.50 3.09 -8.35
C ASN A 59 -2.82 1.70 -7.81
N MET A 60 -4.09 1.41 -7.53
CA MET A 60 -4.50 0.04 -7.27
C MET A 60 -4.44 -0.79 -8.56
N MET A 61 -4.24 -2.10 -8.42
CA MET A 61 -4.31 -3.01 -9.55
C MET A 61 -5.74 -3.47 -9.81
N ASN A 62 -6.04 -3.76 -11.07
CA ASN A 62 -7.26 -4.44 -11.50
C ASN A 62 -6.98 -5.89 -11.92
N ASP A 63 -5.73 -6.20 -12.28
CA ASP A 63 -5.27 -7.53 -12.66
C ASP A 63 -3.93 -7.87 -11.98
N PRO A 64 -3.70 -9.12 -11.51
CA PRO A 64 -2.42 -9.52 -10.91
C PRO A 64 -1.18 -9.34 -11.81
N ASP A 65 -1.35 -9.32 -13.13
CA ASP A 65 -0.26 -9.09 -14.10
C ASP A 65 0.23 -7.62 -14.06
N GLU A 66 -0.53 -6.70 -13.48
CA GLU A 66 -0.15 -5.29 -13.28
C GLU A 66 0.85 -5.10 -12.11
N SER A 67 1.18 -6.17 -11.39
CA SER A 67 2.06 -6.14 -10.20
C SER A 67 3.42 -5.48 -10.40
N SER A 68 3.98 -5.58 -11.61
CA SER A 68 5.24 -4.90 -11.93
C SER A 68 5.07 -3.38 -12.06
N SER A 69 3.95 -2.90 -12.62
CA SER A 69 3.64 -1.46 -12.71
C SER A 69 3.39 -0.89 -11.31
N PHE A 70 2.57 -1.59 -10.51
CA PHE A 70 2.31 -1.22 -9.13
C PHE A 70 3.59 -1.07 -8.31
N LEU A 71 4.52 -2.03 -8.40
CA LEU A 71 5.78 -1.98 -7.68
C LEU A 71 6.68 -0.83 -8.12
N LEU A 72 6.67 -0.49 -9.41
CA LEU A 72 7.44 0.64 -9.94
C LEU A 72 6.87 1.97 -9.43
N GLU A 73 5.55 2.14 -9.48
CA GLU A 73 4.85 3.32 -8.94
C GLU A 73 5.10 3.46 -7.43
N LEU A 74 4.99 2.37 -6.67
CA LEU A 74 5.29 2.36 -5.23
C LEU A 74 6.75 2.72 -4.95
N SER A 75 7.70 2.23 -5.75
CA SER A 75 9.12 2.56 -5.61
C SER A 75 9.37 4.06 -5.84
N SER A 76 8.78 4.64 -6.88
CA SER A 76 8.85 6.09 -7.16
C SER A 76 8.22 6.92 -6.05
N PHE A 77 7.03 6.54 -5.57
CA PHE A 77 6.35 7.20 -4.46
C PHE A 77 7.20 7.19 -3.17
N LEU A 78 7.74 6.02 -2.80
CA LEU A 78 8.60 5.89 -1.63
C LEU A 78 9.90 6.71 -1.78
N LYS A 79 10.42 6.83 -2.99
CA LYS A 79 11.60 7.65 -3.28
C LYS A 79 11.31 9.13 -3.08
N GLU A 80 10.16 9.62 -3.54
CA GLU A 80 9.73 11.01 -3.32
C GLU A 80 9.49 11.30 -1.84
N LEU A 81 8.86 10.36 -1.11
CA LEU A 81 8.65 10.43 0.33
C LEU A 81 9.97 10.46 1.14
N GLY A 82 11.11 10.14 0.50
CA GLY A 82 12.42 10.12 1.16
C GLY A 82 12.70 8.83 1.92
N CYS A 83 12.15 7.69 1.47
CA CYS A 83 12.31 6.40 2.12
C CYS A 83 13.81 6.04 2.29
N PRO A 84 14.27 5.75 3.53
CA PRO A 84 15.67 5.48 3.80
C PRO A 84 16.11 4.08 3.32
N TYR A 85 15.17 3.19 3.03
CA TYR A 85 15.44 1.82 2.63
C TYR A 85 15.68 1.74 1.13
N LYS A 86 16.96 1.83 0.73
CA LYS A 86 17.38 1.81 -0.68
C LYS A 86 16.75 0.66 -1.49
N LYS A 87 16.61 -0.53 -0.90
CA LYS A 87 16.04 -1.71 -1.56
C LYS A 87 14.59 -1.53 -2.02
N LEU A 88 13.84 -0.61 -1.41
CA LEU A 88 12.44 -0.34 -1.74
C LEU A 88 12.27 0.78 -2.78
N VAL A 89 13.33 1.53 -3.06
CA VAL A 89 13.34 2.68 -4.00
C VAL A 89 14.25 2.45 -5.20
N THR A 90 14.89 1.27 -5.27
CA THR A 90 15.63 0.78 -6.43
C THR A 90 14.77 -0.29 -7.08
N GLY A 91 13.92 0.13 -8.03
CA GLY A 91 13.22 -0.78 -8.93
C GLY A 91 14.21 -1.53 -9.83
#